data_AF-A0A813EXT0-F1
#
_entry.id   AF-A0A813EXT0-F1
#
_cell.length_a   1.000
_cell.length_b   1.000
_cell.length_c   1.000
_cell.angle_alpha   90.00
_cell.angle_beta   90.00
_cell.angle_gamma   90.00
#
_symmetry.space_group_name_H-M   'P 1'
#
loop_
_entity.id
_entity.type
_entity.pdbx_description
1 polymer ?
#
loop_
_entity_poly.entity_id
_entity_poly.type
_entity_poly.pdbx_seq_one_letter_code
_entity_poly.pdbx_strand_id
1 'polypeptide(L)'
;PLWQWTAGCVAILSFVANQALDASVLLHAGNQAHRFDGVGALSAGASSRLLWDYDDKARGQILDLLFKPRYGASLQILKVEIGGDTQSTDGAEPSHEHHEGDLDCSRGYESWLVKEAKKRNPDILTYGLSWGLPGWVGNESFFSAQNLKYQV
;
A
#
# COMPACT_ATOMS: atom_id res chain seq x y z
N PRO A 1 -49.82 -66.42 36.70
CA PRO A 1 -49.47 -65.02 37.00
C PRO A 1 -48.12 -64.66 36.37
N LEU A 2 -48.13 -64.10 35.16
CA LEU A 2 -46.96 -63.46 34.53
C LEU A 2 -47.51 -62.59 33.39
N TRP A 3 -47.44 -61.28 33.60
CA TRP A 3 -47.87 -60.23 32.70
C TRP A 3 -46.77 -59.96 31.68
N GLN A 4 -47.10 -59.85 30.39
CA GLN A 4 -46.20 -59.24 29.40
C GLN A 4 -46.98 -58.23 28.55
N TRP A 5 -46.81 -56.96 28.91
CA TRP A 5 -47.11 -55.82 28.04
C TRP A 5 -45.80 -55.39 27.41
N THR A 6 -45.62 -55.61 26.12
CA THR A 6 -44.55 -54.95 25.37
C THR A 6 -45.08 -53.62 24.86
N ALA A 7 -44.86 -52.56 25.62
CA ALA A 7 -45.04 -51.19 25.17
C ALA A 7 -43.94 -50.87 24.14
N GLY A 8 -44.31 -50.85 22.86
CA GLY A 8 -43.42 -50.39 21.79
C GLY A 8 -43.35 -48.87 21.79
N CYS A 9 -42.29 -48.30 22.40
CA CYS A 9 -41.95 -46.89 22.21
C CYS A 9 -41.31 -46.71 20.83
N VAL A 10 -42.08 -46.21 19.86
CA VAL A 10 -41.52 -45.70 18.59
C VAL A 10 -40.91 -44.33 18.88
N ALA A 11 -39.58 -44.26 18.96
CA ALA A 11 -38.87 -43.00 19.02
C ALA A 11 -38.88 -42.37 17.61
N ILE A 12 -39.66 -41.32 17.41
CA ILE A 12 -39.59 -40.49 16.20
C ILE A 12 -38.34 -39.62 16.35
N LEU A 13 -37.26 -40.03 15.69
CA LEU A 13 -36.07 -39.19 15.50
C LEU A 13 -36.41 -38.10 14.49
N SER A 14 -36.80 -36.93 14.99
CA SER A 14 -36.95 -35.73 14.16
C SER A 14 -35.56 -35.26 13.71
N PHE A 15 -35.17 -35.60 12.49
CA PHE A 15 -34.04 -34.94 11.82
C PHE A 15 -34.46 -33.52 11.47
N VAL A 16 -34.00 -32.54 12.25
CA VAL A 16 -34.04 -31.14 11.82
C VAL A 16 -32.93 -30.98 10.79
N ALA A 17 -33.29 -30.96 9.51
CA ALA A 17 -32.36 -30.59 8.46
C ALA A 17 -31.98 -29.13 8.66
N ASN A 18 -30.73 -28.88 9.07
CA ASN A 18 -30.16 -27.55 9.10
C ASN A 18 -29.96 -27.11 7.65
N GLN A 19 -30.92 -26.41 7.07
CA GLN A 19 -30.76 -25.81 5.76
C GLN A 19 -29.73 -24.67 5.91
N ALA A 20 -28.51 -24.91 5.44
CA ALA A 20 -27.53 -23.86 5.28
C ALA A 20 -28.13 -22.82 4.31
N LEU A 21 -28.28 -21.57 4.76
CA LEU A 21 -28.64 -20.48 3.87
C LEU A 21 -27.48 -20.29 2.89
N ASP A 22 -27.67 -20.76 1.66
CA ASP A 22 -26.77 -20.47 0.55
C ASP A 22 -26.98 -19.03 0.10
N ALA A 23 -26.35 -18.10 0.80
CA ALA A 23 -26.38 -16.68 0.48
C ALA A 23 -25.35 -16.40 -0.61
N SER A 24 -25.80 -16.28 -1.86
CA SER A 24 -24.98 -15.83 -2.98
C SER A 24 -25.17 -14.32 -3.22
N VAL A 25 -24.06 -13.60 -3.38
CA VAL A 25 -24.07 -12.18 -3.77
C VAL A 25 -23.74 -12.08 -5.26
N LEU A 26 -24.71 -11.62 -6.05
CA LEU A 26 -24.56 -11.46 -7.49
C LEU A 26 -23.94 -10.09 -7.83
N LEU A 27 -22.72 -10.09 -8.35
CA LEU A 27 -22.03 -8.88 -8.80
C LEU A 27 -22.54 -8.47 -10.20
N HIS A 28 -23.21 -7.32 -10.29
CA HIS A 28 -23.71 -6.79 -11.55
C HIS A 28 -22.73 -5.75 -12.11
N ALA A 29 -22.06 -6.08 -13.22
CA ALA A 29 -21.10 -5.17 -13.87
C ALA A 29 -21.75 -3.94 -14.54
N GLY A 30 -23.08 -3.89 -14.65
CA GLY A 30 -23.82 -2.86 -15.40
C GLY A 30 -23.99 -1.51 -14.69
N ASN A 31 -23.63 -1.40 -13.40
CA ASN A 31 -23.77 -0.16 -12.64
C ASN A 31 -22.40 0.39 -12.22
N GLN A 32 -21.58 0.76 -13.21
CA GLN A 32 -20.24 1.34 -12.99
C GLN A 32 -20.34 2.78 -12.50
N ALA A 33 -20.67 2.97 -11.21
CA ALA A 33 -20.73 4.31 -10.62
C ALA A 33 -19.35 4.99 -10.60
N HIS A 34 -18.28 4.22 -10.35
CA HIS A 34 -16.91 4.71 -10.28
C HIS A 34 -15.94 3.78 -11.01
N ARG A 35 -14.93 4.38 -11.64
CA ARG A 35 -13.79 3.66 -12.20
C ARG A 35 -12.89 3.18 -11.05
N PHE A 36 -12.36 1.97 -11.17
CA PHE A 36 -11.28 1.51 -10.30
C PHE A 36 -9.94 2.04 -10.82
N ASP A 37 -9.23 2.81 -9.98
CA ASP A 37 -7.98 3.49 -10.37
C ASP A 37 -6.70 2.75 -9.92
N GLY A 38 -6.83 1.74 -9.06
CA GLY A 38 -5.72 0.86 -8.68
C GLY A 38 -5.53 0.69 -7.16
N VAL A 39 -4.74 -0.31 -6.80
CA VAL A 39 -4.19 -0.52 -5.45
C VAL A 39 -2.71 -0.16 -5.45
N GLY A 40 -2.28 0.52 -4.39
CA GLY A 40 -0.91 0.95 -4.22
C GLY A 40 -0.35 0.77 -2.82
N ALA A 41 0.91 1.14 -2.69
CA ALA A 41 1.63 1.23 -1.42
C ALA A 41 2.39 2.57 -1.34
N LEU A 42 2.82 2.91 -0.12
CA LEU A 42 3.55 4.12 0.20
C LEU A 42 4.96 3.78 0.70
N SER A 43 5.97 4.45 0.15
CA SER A 43 7.31 4.55 0.73
C SER A 43 7.49 5.97 1.28
N ALA A 44 7.67 6.09 2.59
CA ALA A 44 7.81 7.36 3.32
C ALA A 44 8.30 7.10 4.74
N GLY A 45 8.64 8.15 5.48
CA GLY A 45 8.90 8.06 6.93
C GLY A 45 10.10 7.18 7.27
N ALA A 46 11.08 7.05 6.37
CA ALA A 46 12.19 6.11 6.49
C ALA A 46 11.84 4.61 6.37
N SER A 47 10.61 4.26 5.97
CA SER A 47 10.15 2.86 5.91
C SER A 47 10.94 1.96 4.93
N SER A 48 11.49 2.54 3.85
CA SER A 48 12.32 1.81 2.88
C SER A 48 13.82 1.89 3.16
N ARG A 49 14.24 2.52 4.27
CA ARG A 49 15.65 2.83 4.54
C ARG A 49 16.57 1.62 4.42
N LEU A 50 16.17 0.47 4.95
CA LEU A 50 17.00 -0.74 4.97
C LEU A 50 16.92 -1.56 3.68
N LEU A 51 15.90 -1.34 2.82
CA LEU A 51 15.75 -2.07 1.56
C LEU A 51 16.93 -1.82 0.62
N TRP A 52 17.47 -0.61 0.65
CA TRP A 52 18.65 -0.26 -0.15
C TRP A 52 19.87 -1.13 0.17
N ASP A 53 20.06 -1.51 1.43
CA ASP A 53 21.30 -2.16 1.89
C ASP A 53 21.32 -3.68 1.67
N TYR A 54 20.23 -4.28 1.18
CA TYR A 54 20.20 -5.69 0.80
C TYR A 54 21.15 -5.99 -0.37
N ASP A 55 21.65 -7.23 -0.44
CA ASP A 55 22.37 -7.70 -1.62
C ASP A 55 21.49 -7.65 -2.88
N ASP A 56 22.11 -7.51 -4.05
CA ASP A 56 21.41 -7.32 -5.32
C ASP A 56 20.37 -8.40 -5.63
N LYS A 57 20.65 -9.64 -5.25
CA LYS A 57 19.75 -10.76 -5.53
C LYS A 57 18.51 -10.68 -4.64
N ALA A 58 18.70 -10.54 -3.34
CA ALA A 58 17.58 -10.46 -2.39
C ALA A 58 16.75 -9.18 -2.61
N ARG A 59 17.41 -8.04 -2.82
CA ARG A 59 16.76 -6.76 -3.15
C ARG A 59 15.95 -6.87 -4.43
N GLY A 60 16.53 -7.47 -5.48
CA GLY A 60 15.84 -7.72 -6.74
C GLY A 60 14.59 -8.59 -6.60
N GLN A 61 14.64 -9.62 -5.75
CA GLN A 61 13.49 -10.50 -5.46
C GLN A 61 12.37 -9.78 -4.71
N ILE A 62 12.70 -8.94 -3.72
CA ILE A 62 11.72 -8.10 -3.01
C ILE A 62 11.04 -7.14 -3.99
N LEU A 63 11.81 -6.45 -4.82
CA LEU A 63 11.28 -5.53 -5.82
C LEU A 63 10.42 -6.25 -6.87
N ASP A 64 10.76 -7.48 -7.27
CA ASP A 64 9.91 -8.32 -8.12
C ASP A 64 8.59 -8.67 -7.44
N LEU A 65 8.61 -9.05 -6.15
CA LEU A 65 7.39 -9.33 -5.38
C LEU A 65 6.47 -8.11 -5.29
N LEU A 66 7.03 -6.90 -5.20
CA LEU A 66 6.25 -5.67 -5.10
C LEU A 66 5.69 -5.23 -6.46
N PHE A 67 6.54 -5.14 -7.48
CA PHE A 67 6.23 -4.38 -8.69
C PHE A 67 6.06 -5.20 -9.96
N LYS A 68 6.55 -6.45 -10.02
CA LYS A 68 6.48 -7.24 -11.26
C LYS A 68 5.04 -7.68 -11.53
N PRO A 69 4.46 -7.35 -12.71
CA PRO A 69 3.10 -7.75 -13.03
C PRO A 69 2.94 -9.27 -13.04
N ARG A 70 1.79 -9.76 -12.54
CA ARG A 70 1.44 -11.19 -12.48
C ARG A 70 2.46 -12.03 -11.70
N TYR A 71 3.02 -11.46 -10.64
CA TYR A 71 3.99 -12.17 -9.80
C TYR A 71 3.58 -12.14 -8.32
N GLY A 72 3.92 -11.08 -7.60
CA GLY A 72 3.50 -10.87 -6.21
C GLY A 72 2.35 -9.87 -6.12
N ALA A 73 2.52 -8.86 -5.27
CA ALA A 73 1.54 -7.78 -5.05
C ALA A 73 1.14 -7.08 -6.36
N SER A 74 2.06 -7.00 -7.34
CA SER A 74 1.80 -6.43 -8.66
C SER A 74 1.19 -5.02 -8.56
N LEU A 75 1.80 -4.16 -7.73
CA LEU A 75 1.26 -2.84 -7.39
C LEU A 75 1.03 -1.98 -8.64
N GLN A 76 -0.11 -1.28 -8.65
CA GLN A 76 -0.52 -0.38 -9.72
C GLN A 76 -0.16 1.07 -9.42
N ILE A 77 0.04 1.39 -8.14
CA ILE A 77 0.39 2.72 -7.66
C ILE A 77 1.55 2.63 -6.67
N LEU A 78 2.59 3.44 -6.87
CA LEU A 78 3.63 3.69 -5.88
C LEU A 78 3.57 5.18 -5.50
N LYS A 79 3.27 5.45 -4.24
CA LYS A 79 3.40 6.79 -3.67
C LYS A 79 4.72 6.88 -2.92
N VAL A 80 5.44 7.99 -3.06
CA VAL A 80 6.70 8.25 -2.36
C VAL A 80 6.65 9.58 -1.59
N GLU A 81 7.44 9.67 -0.53
CA GLU A 81 7.72 10.94 0.14
C GLU A 81 8.66 11.81 -0.69
N ILE A 82 8.34 13.11 -0.73
CA ILE A 82 9.28 14.16 -1.12
C ILE A 82 9.93 14.63 0.18
N GLY A 83 11.15 14.16 0.43
CA GLY A 83 11.89 14.39 1.67
C GLY A 83 11.99 15.87 2.04
N GLY A 84 12.00 16.14 3.33
CA GLY A 84 11.96 17.50 3.87
C GLY A 84 12.85 17.70 5.10
N ASP A 85 13.85 16.84 5.30
CA ASP A 85 14.81 16.88 6.41
C ASP A 85 14.18 16.82 7.82
N THR A 86 12.95 16.34 7.90
CA THR A 86 12.21 16.23 9.15
C THR A 86 11.89 14.78 9.46
N GLN A 87 11.74 14.46 10.75
CA GLN A 87 11.17 13.18 11.17
C GLN A 87 9.72 13.08 10.68
N SER A 88 9.43 12.11 9.81
CA SER A 88 8.12 11.92 9.19
C SER A 88 7.42 10.60 9.55
N THR A 89 8.01 9.73 10.38
CA THR A 89 7.39 8.73 11.30
C THR A 89 8.48 7.87 11.96
N ASP A 90 9.21 7.07 11.18
CA ASP A 90 10.25 6.16 11.66
C ASP A 90 11.68 6.72 11.45
N GLY A 91 11.79 7.83 10.73
CA GLY A 91 13.03 8.55 10.47
C GLY A 91 12.81 9.75 9.56
N ALA A 92 13.89 10.47 9.26
CA ALA A 92 13.89 11.57 8.32
C ALA A 92 14.33 11.14 6.93
N GLU A 93 13.71 11.70 5.90
CA GLU A 93 14.13 11.55 4.51
C GLU A 93 14.75 12.85 3.98
N PRO A 94 15.87 12.77 3.23
CA PRO A 94 16.62 13.94 2.82
C PRO A 94 15.86 14.76 1.79
N SER A 95 15.86 16.08 1.97
CA SER A 95 15.36 17.03 0.99
C SER A 95 16.23 17.08 -0.25
N HIS A 96 15.61 17.33 -1.41
CA HIS A 96 16.33 17.70 -2.63
C HIS A 96 16.97 19.11 -2.53
N GLU A 97 16.68 19.90 -1.50
CA GLU A 97 17.21 21.23 -1.29
C GLU A 97 17.31 21.58 0.22
N HIS A 98 18.43 21.23 0.88
CA HIS A 98 18.60 21.42 2.34
C HIS A 98 18.59 22.90 2.75
N HIS A 99 19.11 23.77 1.90
CA HIS A 99 19.04 25.22 2.00
C HIS A 99 18.78 25.83 0.63
N GLU A 100 18.27 27.07 0.58
CA GLU A 100 17.98 27.74 -0.69
C GLU A 100 19.18 27.70 -1.65
N GLY A 101 18.95 27.19 -2.87
CA GLY A 101 19.94 27.00 -3.92
C GLY A 101 20.67 25.64 -3.94
N ASP A 102 20.50 24.78 -2.95
CA ASP A 102 21.19 23.48 -2.80
C ASP A 102 20.48 22.31 -3.50
N LEU A 103 20.21 22.44 -4.80
CA LEU A 103 19.45 21.44 -5.55
C LEU A 103 20.27 20.17 -5.84
N ASP A 104 19.84 19.04 -5.26
CA ASP A 104 20.35 17.70 -5.57
C ASP A 104 19.23 16.64 -5.47
N CYS A 105 18.76 16.18 -6.63
CA CYS A 105 17.72 15.16 -6.73
C CYS A 105 18.24 13.71 -6.64
N SER A 106 19.53 13.52 -6.32
CA SER A 106 20.13 12.19 -6.16
C SER A 106 20.09 11.67 -4.72
N ARG A 107 19.68 12.52 -3.77
CA ARG A 107 19.63 12.17 -2.34
C ARG A 107 18.54 11.14 -2.04
N GLY A 108 18.79 10.36 -0.98
CA GLY A 108 17.87 9.34 -0.51
C GLY A 108 17.73 8.17 -1.49
N TYR A 109 16.62 7.45 -1.38
CA TYR A 109 16.38 6.22 -2.12
C TYR A 109 15.07 6.24 -2.93
N GLU A 110 14.21 7.24 -2.76
CA GLU A 110 12.90 7.26 -3.40
C GLU A 110 12.98 7.39 -4.93
N SER A 111 13.91 8.20 -5.44
CA SER A 111 14.12 8.34 -6.88
C SER A 111 14.57 7.03 -7.54
N TRP A 112 15.35 6.22 -6.84
CA TRP A 112 15.74 4.88 -7.26
C TRP A 112 14.60 3.88 -7.14
N LEU A 113 13.82 3.92 -6.05
CA LEU A 113 12.70 3.01 -5.86
C LEU A 113 11.66 3.19 -6.97
N VAL A 114 11.37 4.45 -7.34
CA VAL A 114 10.52 4.78 -8.48
C VAL A 114 11.08 4.23 -9.79
N LYS A 115 12.40 4.36 -10.03
CA LYS A 115 13.06 3.79 -11.23
C LYS A 115 12.95 2.26 -11.26
N GLU A 116 13.18 1.59 -10.14
CA GLU A 116 13.09 0.13 -10.03
C GLU A 116 11.65 -0.38 -10.22
N ALA A 117 10.65 0.37 -9.73
CA ALA A 117 9.25 0.09 -9.93
C ALA A 117 8.87 0.25 -11.42
N LYS A 118 9.21 1.38 -12.04
CA LYS A 118 8.96 1.65 -13.48
C LYS A 118 9.64 0.66 -14.40
N LYS A 119 10.85 0.19 -14.05
CA LYS A 119 11.57 -0.84 -14.81
C LYS A 119 10.82 -2.17 -14.85
N ARG A 120 10.09 -2.52 -13.78
CA ARG A 120 9.31 -3.77 -13.68
C ARG A 120 7.89 -3.63 -14.22
N ASN A 121 7.28 -2.47 -13.97
CA ASN A 121 5.94 -2.12 -14.41
C ASN A 121 5.96 -0.69 -14.98
N PRO A 122 6.17 -0.52 -16.30
CA PRO A 122 6.16 0.80 -16.94
C PRO A 122 4.86 1.58 -16.73
N ASP A 123 3.74 0.86 -16.57
CA ASP A 123 2.39 1.42 -16.40
C ASP A 123 2.07 1.81 -14.96
N ILE A 124 2.96 1.55 -13.98
CA ILE A 124 2.72 1.91 -12.57
C ILE A 124 2.52 3.43 -12.44
N LEU A 125 1.49 3.86 -11.72
CA LEU A 125 1.28 5.27 -11.41
C LEU A 125 2.18 5.69 -10.24
N THR A 126 2.76 6.88 -10.33
CA THR A 126 3.68 7.40 -9.32
C THR A 126 3.17 8.72 -8.77
N TYR A 127 3.15 8.87 -7.45
CA TYR A 127 2.72 10.08 -6.77
C TYR A 127 3.76 10.52 -5.74
N GLY A 128 3.94 11.83 -5.59
CA GLY A 128 4.76 12.43 -4.53
C GLY A 128 3.89 13.16 -3.50
N LEU A 129 4.34 13.20 -2.25
CA LEU A 129 3.77 14.02 -1.19
C LEU A 129 4.89 14.43 -0.22
N SER A 130 4.91 15.68 0.24
CA SER A 130 5.75 16.06 1.38
C SER A 130 5.02 15.94 2.70
N TRP A 131 5.68 15.35 3.69
CA TRP A 131 5.23 15.32 5.09
C TRP A 131 5.69 16.56 5.86
N GLY A 132 6.84 17.11 5.49
CA GLY A 132 7.35 18.38 5.99
C GLY A 132 8.31 19.01 4.98
N LEU A 133 8.93 20.10 5.40
CA LEU A 133 9.76 20.94 4.56
C LEU A 133 11.02 21.35 5.32
N PRO A 134 12.14 21.61 4.62
CA PRO A 134 13.27 22.30 5.20
C PRO A 134 12.86 23.66 5.78
N GLY A 135 13.47 24.08 6.88
CA GLY A 135 13.05 25.29 7.61
C GLY A 135 13.15 26.59 6.81
N TRP A 136 13.97 26.64 5.75
CA TRP A 136 14.08 27.81 4.88
C TRP A 136 12.86 27.99 3.96
N VAL A 137 12.08 26.93 3.74
CA VAL A 137 10.91 26.96 2.85
C VAL A 137 9.70 27.54 3.60
N GLY A 138 9.16 28.63 3.08
CA GLY A 138 7.86 29.15 3.48
C GLY A 138 7.86 29.97 4.77
N ASN A 139 9.03 30.31 5.32
CA ASN A 139 9.18 31.12 6.53
C ASN A 139 8.27 30.62 7.67
N GLU A 140 8.45 29.34 8.03
CA GLU A 140 7.66 28.61 9.05
C GLU A 140 6.19 28.33 8.68
N SER A 141 5.73 28.70 7.48
CA SER A 141 4.41 28.32 6.96
C SER A 141 4.51 27.25 5.88
N PHE A 142 3.87 26.11 6.14
CA PHE A 142 3.70 25.05 5.15
C PHE A 142 2.89 25.51 3.93
N PHE A 143 1.88 26.35 4.15
CA PHE A 143 1.02 26.88 3.08
C PHE A 143 1.60 28.20 2.56
N SER A 144 2.56 28.10 1.65
CA SER A 144 3.25 29.25 1.07
C SER A 144 3.47 29.09 -0.44
N ALA A 145 3.59 30.23 -1.13
CA ALA A 145 3.95 30.23 -2.54
C ALA A 145 5.38 29.70 -2.78
N GLN A 146 6.25 29.76 -1.78
CA GLN A 146 7.60 29.18 -1.84
C GLN A 146 7.54 27.66 -1.79
N ASN A 147 6.69 27.07 -0.94
CA ASN A 147 6.48 25.62 -0.94
C ASN A 147 5.97 25.14 -2.30
N LEU A 148 5.02 25.86 -2.92
CA LEU A 148 4.57 25.51 -4.28
C LEU A 148 5.72 25.45 -5.29
N LYS A 149 6.76 26.29 -5.15
CA LYS A 149 7.94 26.24 -6.03
C LYS A 149 8.94 25.16 -5.64
N TYR A 150 9.07 24.88 -4.35
CA TYR A 150 9.95 23.83 -3.84
C TYR A 150 9.54 22.42 -4.33
N GLN A 151 8.25 22.19 -4.58
CA GLN A 151 7.70 20.88 -4.96
C GLN A 151 7.73 20.55 -6.46
N VAL A 152 8.06 21.52 -7.35
CA VAL A 152 7.98 21.38 -8.82
C VAL A 152 9.22 21.88 -9.55
#